data_AF-A0A511XNR5-F1
#
_entry.id   AF-A0A511XNR5-F1
#
_cell.length_a   1.000
_cell.length_b   1.000
_cell.length_c   1.000
_cell.angle_alpha   90.00
_cell.angle_beta   90.00
_cell.angle_gamma   90.00
#
_symmetry.space_group_name_H-M   'P 1'
#
loop_
_entity.id
_entity.type
_entity.pdbx_description
1 polymer ?
#
loop_
_entity_poly.entity_id
_entity_poly.type
_entity_poly.pdbx_seq_one_letter_code
_entity_poly.pdbx_strand_id
1 'polypeptide(L)'
;MTVIVQITPESLTEEMLSRFEAQIGKCPNIRGCYLMTGSADYLLRIEAKDIADFERTHKEALSRLSGVARIQSHFALCQVAQRQRVPTMAAPQKMLNPDKRQVSGCGSQGEKDIITM
;
A
#
# COMPACT_ATOMS: atom_id res chain seq x y z
N MET A 1 -0.65 -19.50 -11.77
CA MET A 1 0.82 -19.52 -11.75
C MET A 1 1.30 -18.37 -10.87
N THR A 2 2.01 -18.69 -9.80
CA THR A 2 2.55 -17.67 -8.89
C THR A 2 3.92 -17.22 -9.37
N VAL A 3 4.11 -15.91 -9.47
CA VAL A 3 5.40 -15.28 -9.80
C VAL A 3 5.77 -14.32 -8.69
N ILE A 4 6.99 -14.45 -8.19
CA ILE A 4 7.58 -13.53 -7.22
C ILE A 4 8.48 -12.58 -7.99
N VAL A 5 8.24 -11.27 -7.85
CA VAL A 5 9.03 -10.25 -8.51
C VAL A 5 9.72 -9.39 -7.46
N GLN A 6 11.05 -9.35 -7.50
CA GLN A 6 11.87 -8.45 -6.70
C GLN A 6 12.18 -7.20 -7.50
N ILE A 7 11.98 -6.03 -6.89
CA ILE A 7 12.20 -4.73 -7.51
C ILE A 7 13.14 -3.90 -6.64
N THR A 8 14.14 -3.31 -7.29
CA THR A 8 15.05 -2.31 -6.72
C THR A 8 14.86 -1.02 -7.51
N PRO A 9 14.22 0.01 -6.94
CA PRO A 9 14.17 1.35 -7.52
C PRO A 9 15.57 1.96 -7.67
N GLU A 10 15.73 2.91 -8.59
CA GLU A 10 16.97 3.70 -8.71
C GLU A 10 17.14 4.69 -7.56
N SER A 11 16.01 5.11 -6.96
CA SER A 11 15.98 6.07 -5.87
C SER A 11 14.79 5.82 -4.95
N LEU A 12 14.99 5.98 -3.65
CA LEU A 12 13.97 5.83 -2.61
C LEU A 12 13.37 7.19 -2.19
N THR A 13 13.40 8.19 -3.08
CA THR A 13 12.72 9.46 -2.82
C THR A 13 11.22 9.26 -2.74
N GLU A 14 10.55 10.07 -1.91
CA GLU A 14 9.11 10.00 -1.69
C GLU A 14 8.31 10.10 -3.00
N GLU A 15 8.73 10.97 -3.92
CA GLU A 15 8.09 11.12 -5.22
C GLU A 15 8.20 9.86 -6.09
N MET A 16 9.37 9.21 -6.11
CA MET A 16 9.59 7.98 -6.88
C MET A 16 8.80 6.82 -6.29
N LEU A 17 8.83 6.67 -4.98
CA LEU A 17 8.08 5.64 -4.27
C LEU A 17 6.58 5.82 -4.47
N SER A 18 6.06 7.04 -4.31
CA SER A 18 4.63 7.34 -4.51
C SER A 18 4.15 7.02 -5.93
N ARG A 19 4.94 7.39 -6.96
CA ARG A 19 4.63 7.07 -8.36
C ARG A 19 4.65 5.55 -8.61
N PHE A 20 5.66 4.86 -8.10
CA PHE A 20 5.77 3.40 -8.21
C PHE A 20 4.57 2.71 -7.55
N GLU A 21 4.25 3.06 -6.30
CA GLU A 21 3.14 2.46 -5.55
C GLU A 21 1.79 2.71 -6.24
N ALA A 22 1.59 3.91 -6.78
CA ALA A 22 0.39 4.26 -7.55
C ALA A 22 0.26 3.45 -8.86
N GLN A 23 1.37 3.10 -9.52
CA GLN A 23 1.35 2.24 -10.71
C GLN A 23 1.07 0.78 -10.33
N ILE A 24 1.74 0.27 -9.30
CA ILE A 24 1.53 -1.09 -8.78
C ILE A 24 0.09 -1.31 -8.32
N GLY A 25 -0.50 -0.34 -7.61
CA GLY A 25 -1.88 -0.42 -7.12
C GLY A 25 -2.95 -0.54 -8.22
N LYS A 26 -2.62 -0.16 -9.47
CA LYS A 26 -3.54 -0.27 -10.62
C LYS A 26 -3.55 -1.66 -11.27
N CYS A 27 -2.64 -2.55 -10.88
CA CYS A 27 -2.42 -3.81 -11.56
C CYS A 27 -3.19 -4.95 -10.87
N PRO A 28 -4.27 -5.48 -11.49
CA PRO A 28 -5.15 -6.46 -10.82
C PRO A 28 -4.50 -7.82 -10.56
N ASN A 29 -3.44 -8.15 -11.31
CA ASN A 29 -2.71 -9.42 -11.17
C ASN A 29 -1.76 -9.42 -9.96
N ILE A 30 -1.46 -8.25 -9.38
CA ILE A 30 -0.60 -8.12 -8.21
C ILE A 30 -1.44 -8.41 -6.96
N ARG A 31 -1.14 -9.53 -6.29
CA ARG A 31 -1.86 -9.98 -5.09
C ARG A 31 -1.22 -9.54 -3.78
N GLY A 32 0.02 -9.06 -3.85
CA GLY A 32 0.73 -8.49 -2.71
C GLY A 32 1.91 -7.69 -3.20
N CYS A 33 2.17 -6.58 -2.52
CA CYS A 33 3.37 -5.78 -2.68
C CYS A 33 3.86 -5.45 -1.28
N TYR A 34 5.12 -5.74 -1.00
CA TYR A 34 5.71 -5.59 0.31
C TYR A 34 7.01 -4.80 0.19
N LEU A 35 7.14 -3.74 0.99
CA LEU A 35 8.41 -3.08 1.22
C LEU A 35 9.27 -3.98 2.12
N MET A 36 10.45 -4.34 1.65
CA MET A 36 11.33 -5.31 2.27
C MET A 36 12.59 -4.66 2.83
N THR A 37 13.05 -5.15 3.96
CA THR A 37 14.44 -4.98 4.39
C THR A 37 15.24 -6.14 3.79
N GLY A 38 16.23 -5.87 2.93
CA GLY A 38 17.01 -6.92 2.30
C GLY A 38 17.65 -6.54 0.98
N SER A 39 17.82 -7.52 0.08
CA SER A 39 18.50 -7.37 -1.22
C SER A 39 17.68 -6.65 -2.30
N ALA A 40 16.39 -6.47 -2.06
CA ALA A 40 15.48 -5.72 -2.91
C ALA A 40 14.53 -4.93 -2.03
N ASP A 41 14.17 -3.72 -2.45
CA ASP A 41 13.32 -2.82 -1.69
C ASP A 41 11.85 -3.25 -1.74
N TYR A 42 11.41 -3.84 -2.85
CA TYR A 42 10.04 -4.34 -2.99
C TYR A 42 9.99 -5.80 -3.43
N LEU A 43 9.04 -6.53 -2.86
CA LEU A 43 8.68 -7.88 -3.26
C LEU A 43 7.21 -7.93 -3.63
N LEU A 44 6.93 -8.34 -4.86
CA LEU A 44 5.59 -8.46 -5.41
C LEU A 44 5.25 -9.94 -5.55
N ARG A 45 4.01 -10.30 -5.20
CA ARG A 45 3.41 -11.59 -5.51
C ARG A 45 2.37 -11.40 -6.59
N ILE A 46 2.60 -11.99 -7.76
CA ILE A 46 1.72 -11.91 -8.92
C ILE A 46 1.08 -13.28 -9.14
N GLU A 47 -0.23 -13.29 -9.40
CA GLU A 47 -0.94 -14.47 -9.89
C GLU A 47 -1.27 -14.28 -11.36
N ALA A 48 -0.70 -15.13 -12.21
CA ALA A 48 -0.93 -15.16 -13.65
C ALA A 48 -1.57 -16.48 -14.07
N LYS A 49 -2.36 -16.50 -15.14
CA LYS A 49 -2.94 -17.76 -15.65
C LYS A 49 -1.88 -18.71 -16.20
N ASP A 50 -0.96 -18.16 -16.98
CA ASP A 50 0.14 -18.84 -17.67
C ASP A 50 1.31 -17.86 -17.90
N ILE A 51 2.34 -18.31 -18.62
CA ILE A 51 3.51 -17.48 -18.95
C ILE A 51 3.12 -16.28 -19.83
N ALA A 52 2.24 -16.46 -20.82
CA ALA A 52 1.82 -15.39 -21.71
C ALA A 52 1.04 -14.29 -20.94
N ASP A 53 0.25 -14.68 -19.94
CA ASP A 53 -0.45 -13.76 -19.05
C ASP A 53 0.52 -12.96 -18.15
N PHE A 54 1.59 -13.61 -17.70
CA PHE A 54 2.68 -12.90 -17.02
C PHE A 54 3.42 -11.95 -17.95
N GLU A 55 3.74 -12.36 -19.19
CA GLU A 55 4.40 -11.48 -20.17
C GLU A 55 3.59 -10.22 -20.45
N ARG A 56 2.26 -10.33 -20.58
CA ARG A 56 1.36 -9.17 -20.66
C ARG A 56 1.50 -8.27 -19.43
N THR A 57 1.40 -8.85 -18.23
CA THR A 57 1.57 -8.12 -16.97
C THR A 57 2.94 -7.42 -16.90
N HIS A 58 4.01 -8.11 -17.29
CA HIS A 58 5.35 -7.56 -17.31
C HIS A 58 5.45 -6.37 -18.28
N LYS A 59 4.95 -6.52 -19.51
CA LYS A 59 5.00 -5.47 -20.54
C LYS A 59 4.11 -4.25 -20.19
N GLU A 60 2.93 -4.51 -19.65
CA GLU A 60 1.93 -3.47 -19.40
C GLU A 60 2.13 -2.75 -18.07
N ALA A 61 2.64 -3.44 -17.05
CA ALA A 61 2.88 -2.87 -15.73
C ALA A 61 4.37 -2.67 -15.46
N LEU A 62 5.14 -3.76 -15.37
CA LEU A 62 6.50 -3.73 -14.82
C LEU A 62 7.47 -2.94 -15.69
N SER A 63 7.42 -3.11 -17.01
CA SER A 63 8.27 -2.37 -17.96
C SER A 63 7.92 -0.89 -18.08
N ARG A 64 6.75 -0.46 -17.56
CA ARG A 64 6.34 0.96 -17.56
C ARG A 64 6.70 1.68 -16.27
N LEU A 65 7.25 0.97 -15.29
CA LEU A 65 7.73 1.55 -14.06
C LEU A 65 8.99 2.38 -14.38
N SER A 66 8.87 3.69 -14.25
CA SER A 66 10.01 4.59 -14.39
C SER A 66 10.89 4.54 -13.15
N GLY A 67 12.22 4.61 -13.32
CA GLY A 67 13.19 4.68 -12.24
C GLY A 67 13.32 3.38 -11.44
N VAL A 68 13.28 2.25 -12.14
CA VAL A 68 13.57 0.93 -11.59
C VAL A 68 14.94 0.48 -12.07
N ALA A 69 15.88 0.30 -11.15
CA ALA A 69 17.24 -0.13 -11.46
C ALA A 69 17.27 -1.61 -11.82
N ARG A 70 16.43 -2.42 -11.17
CA ARG A 70 16.46 -3.87 -11.33
C ARG A 70 15.10 -4.50 -11.07
N ILE A 71 14.76 -5.45 -11.94
CA ILE A 71 13.60 -6.34 -11.81
C ILE A 71 14.10 -7.78 -11.93
N GLN A 72 13.75 -8.62 -10.97
CA GLN A 72 14.01 -10.05 -11.03
C GLN A 72 12.71 -10.82 -10.84
N SER A 73 12.41 -11.72 -11.77
CA SER A 73 11.20 -12.54 -11.72
C SER A 73 11.56 -13.99 -11.41
N HIS A 74 10.83 -14.60 -10.48
CA HIS A 74 11.00 -15.97 -10.06
C HIS A 74 9.66 -16.71 -10.19
N PHE A 75 9.64 -17.76 -11.00
CA PHE A 75 8.44 -18.55 -11.23
C PHE A 75 8.38 -19.69 -10.22
N ALA A 76 7.28 -19.79 -9.48
CA ALA A 76 7.06 -20.92 -8.60
C ALA A 76 6.84 -22.19 -9.45
N LEU A 77 7.74 -23.17 -9.31
CA LEU A 77 7.62 -24.44 -10.02
C LEU A 77 6.44 -25.26 -9.50
N CYS A 78 6.28 -25.29 -8.18
CA CYS A 78 5.14 -25.90 -7.52
C CYS A 78 4.85 -25.15 -6.21
N GLN A 79 3.59 -25.12 -5.81
CA GLN A 79 3.21 -24.62 -4.51
C GLN A 79 3.28 -25.77 -3.50
N VAL A 80 4.35 -25.80 -2.70
CA VAL A 80 4.56 -26.88 -1.72
C VAL A 80 3.51 -26.86 -0.60
N ALA A 81 3.11 -25.67 -0.15
CA ALA A 81 2.03 -25.49 0.83
C ALA A 81 1.42 -24.09 0.71
N GLN A 82 0.10 -23.99 0.90
CA GLN A 82 -0.59 -22.73 1.21
C GLN A 82 -1.39 -22.96 2.48
N ARG A 83 -1.09 -22.21 3.53
CA ARG A 83 -1.93 -22.16 4.72
C ARG A 83 -2.62 -20.81 4.73
N GLN A 84 -3.94 -20.82 4.66
CA GLN A 84 -4.71 -19.66 5.07
C GLN A 84 -4.66 -19.63 6.60
N ARG A 85 -4.01 -18.61 7.18
CA ARG A 85 -4.18 -18.30 8.60
C ARG A 85 -4.95 -17.00 8.72
N VAL A 86 -6.04 -17.06 9.48
CA VAL A 86 -6.78 -15.90 10.01
C VAL A 86 -6.54 -15.85 11.54
N PRO A 87 -6.79 -14.70 12.18
CA PRO A 87 -5.87 -13.98 13.04
C PRO A 87 -5.73 -14.56 14.45
N THR A 88 -4.64 -14.25 15.17
CA THR A 88 -4.59 -14.48 16.62
C THR A 88 -4.46 -13.15 17.36
N MET A 89 -5.57 -12.83 18.05
CA MET A 89 -5.87 -11.77 19.02
C MET A 89 -5.81 -10.30 18.59
N ALA A 90 -6.96 -9.63 18.71
CA ALA A 90 -7.10 -8.18 18.68
C ALA A 90 -6.21 -7.53 19.75
N ALA A 91 -5.42 -6.53 19.35
CA ALA A 91 -4.76 -5.64 20.30
C ALA A 91 -5.81 -4.75 20.99
N PRO A 92 -5.72 -4.49 22.31
CA PRO A 92 -6.61 -3.55 22.97
C PRO A 92 -6.39 -2.14 22.41
N GLN A 93 -7.48 -1.50 21.94
CA GLN A 93 -7.47 -0.08 21.60
C GLN A 93 -7.09 0.72 22.84
N LYS A 94 -5.88 1.29 22.83
CA LYS A 94 -5.46 2.27 23.83
C LYS A 94 -6.22 3.58 23.59
N MET A 95 -7.13 3.88 24.52
CA MET A 95 -7.67 5.19 24.91
C MET A 95 -7.21 6.42 24.09
N LEU A 96 -8.14 7.03 23.36
CA LEU A 96 -8.09 8.47 23.08
C LEU A 96 -8.70 9.18 24.29
N ASN A 97 -7.84 9.84 25.09
CA ASN A 97 -8.24 10.62 26.26
C ASN A 97 -9.23 11.74 25.89
N PRO A 98 -10.31 11.96 26.67
CA PRO A 98 -11.23 13.08 26.48
C PRO A 98 -10.72 14.41 27.06
N ASP A 99 -9.51 14.46 27.62
CA ASP A 99 -8.96 15.64 28.29
C ASP A 99 -8.09 16.52 27.37
N LYS A 100 -8.74 17.28 26.48
CA LYS A 100 -8.18 18.53 25.97
C LYS A 100 -9.04 19.68 26.47
N ARG A 101 -8.61 20.26 27.58
CA ARG A 101 -9.09 21.53 28.15
C ARG A 101 -9.24 22.58 27.05
N GLN A 102 -10.47 22.98 26.75
CA GLN A 102 -10.72 24.28 26.11
C GLN A 102 -10.38 25.36 27.12
N VAL A 103 -9.41 26.22 26.79
CA VAL A 103 -9.28 27.54 27.40
C VAL A 103 -9.04 28.56 26.30
N SER A 104 -9.86 29.60 26.38
CA SER A 104 -9.76 30.94 25.77
C SER A 104 -10.23 31.12 24.32
N GLY A 105 -11.19 32.04 24.21
CA GLY A 105 -11.72 32.58 22.97
C GLY A 105 -12.90 33.49 23.25
N CYS A 106 -12.71 34.47 24.14
CA CYS A 106 -13.65 35.55 24.41
C CYS A 106 -13.98 36.29 23.10
N GLY A 107 -15.26 36.35 22.75
CA GLY A 107 -15.78 37.11 21.62
C GLY A 107 -17.23 37.49 21.93
N SER A 108 -17.37 38.64 22.58
CA SER A 108 -18.64 39.32 22.83
C SER A 108 -19.23 39.92 21.55
N GLN A 109 -20.51 40.31 21.66
CA GLN A 109 -21.41 40.96 20.68
C GLN A 109 -22.23 39.94 19.87
N GLY A 110 -23.55 39.96 19.86
CA GLY A 110 -24.52 40.93 20.34
C GLY A 110 -25.79 40.78 19.49
N GLU A 111 -26.94 41.05 20.10
CA GLU A 111 -28.19 41.44 19.43
C GLU A 111 -29.01 40.35 18.70
N LYS A 112 -30.17 40.02 19.29
CA LYS A 112 -31.48 40.44 18.78
C LYS A 112 -32.61 40.08 19.74
N ASP A 113 -33.43 41.09 19.98
CA ASP A 113 -34.63 41.18 20.81
C ASP A 113 -35.79 40.26 20.39
N ILE A 114 -36.87 40.38 21.20
CA ILE A 114 -38.31 40.26 20.86
C ILE A 114 -38.93 38.84 21.00
N ILE A 115 -40.09 38.55 21.64
CA ILE A 115 -41.23 39.29 22.25
C ILE A 115 -41.99 38.37 23.24
N THR A 116 -42.44 38.98 24.36
CA THR A 116 -43.72 38.92 25.10
C THR A 116 -44.73 37.77 24.85
N MET A 117 -45.07 36.99 25.89
CA MET A 117 -46.34 37.01 26.68
C MET A 117 -46.34 35.90 27.73
#